data_AF-A0A1W9G9J6-F1
#
_entry.id   AF-A0A1W9G9J6-F1
#
_cell.length_a   1.000
_cell.length_b   1.000
_cell.length_c   1.000
_cell.angle_alpha   90.00
_cell.angle_beta   90.00
_cell.angle_gamma   90.00
#
_symmetry.space_group_name_H-M   'P 1'
#
loop_
_entity.id
_entity.type
_entity.pdbx_description
1 polymer ?
#
loop_
_entity_poly.entity_id
_entity_poly.type
_entity_poly.pdbx_seq_one_letter_code
_entity_poly.pdbx_strand_id
1 'polypeptide(L)'
;MRSLVQVNGHGLRMALCVLLAASWGACAQLKQNRPSPPPTPPIQATPEQAAERDRESQPPKVVQVRPNGSSQQQCLVNFDDEGALTHIYAQARSTLAFKTGKSPSGQLQICDPSKHSDCWTYRQRCPRSDVNLDTIGHTHFHLSMETGIECYTLPDPGDGMGRGFGKLVDFKCTEVDWPKTPRVLSSHDQNQWVKIWVSHIENRAPMSFDMDSIAVLPDTSIQLWFRKRDGTWWFWPELKADGMWSLREHVRDVSEVRIRGAKSGRTSSYVIGSLVIRD
;
A
#
# COMPACT_ATOMS: atom_id res chain seq x y z
N MET A 1 20.46 -45.85 57.37
CA MET A 1 20.86 -44.59 56.71
C MET A 1 20.46 -44.68 55.25
N ARG A 2 19.33 -44.06 54.86
CA ARG A 2 18.86 -44.01 53.47
C ARG A 2 18.85 -42.54 53.06
N SER A 3 19.61 -42.22 52.01
CA SER A 3 19.73 -40.86 51.47
C SER A 3 18.57 -40.62 50.51
N LEU A 4 17.80 -39.56 50.77
CA LEU A 4 16.76 -39.01 49.89
C LEU A 4 17.45 -38.06 48.91
N VAL A 5 17.39 -38.38 47.61
CA VAL A 5 17.76 -37.43 46.55
C VAL A 5 16.53 -36.59 46.23
N GLN A 6 16.68 -35.30 46.46
CA GLN A 6 15.71 -34.23 46.23
C GLN A 6 15.69 -33.90 44.73
N VAL A 7 14.57 -34.18 44.05
CA VAL A 7 14.36 -33.78 42.65
C VAL A 7 13.72 -32.40 42.65
N ASN A 8 14.52 -31.37 42.41
CA ASN A 8 14.02 -29.99 42.25
C ASN A 8 13.28 -29.85 40.93
N GLY A 9 12.03 -29.43 41.02
CA GLY A 9 11.16 -29.12 39.90
C GLY A 9 11.52 -27.78 39.26
N HIS A 10 11.74 -27.78 37.95
CA HIS A 10 11.67 -26.60 37.08
C HIS A 10 11.34 -26.96 35.63
N GLY A 11 10.46 -27.95 35.41
CA GLY A 11 10.11 -28.44 34.06
C GLY A 11 8.75 -27.99 33.50
N LEU A 12 7.81 -27.53 34.34
CA LEU A 12 6.41 -27.40 33.93
C LEU A 12 5.99 -25.98 33.50
N ARG A 13 6.73 -24.93 33.84
CA ARG A 13 6.36 -23.54 33.53
C ARG A 13 6.72 -23.08 32.11
N MET A 14 7.70 -23.71 31.45
CA MET A 14 8.09 -23.32 30.09
C MET A 14 7.21 -23.95 29.01
N ALA A 15 6.61 -25.12 29.26
CA ALA A 15 5.71 -25.76 28.30
C ALA A 15 4.37 -25.03 28.13
N LEU A 16 3.90 -24.31 29.15
CA LEU A 16 2.64 -23.56 29.10
C LEU A 16 2.77 -22.22 28.34
N CYS A 17 3.95 -21.58 28.36
CA CYS A 17 4.18 -20.33 27.63
C CYS A 17 4.32 -20.54 26.11
N VAL A 18 4.82 -21.71 25.67
CA VAL A 18 4.97 -22.02 24.24
C VAL A 18 3.63 -22.34 23.57
N LEU A 19 2.65 -22.89 24.31
CA LEU A 19 1.31 -23.15 23.79
C LEU A 19 0.41 -21.90 23.72
N LEU A 20 0.72 -20.85 24.49
CA LEU A 20 -0.01 -19.57 24.43
C LEU A 20 0.47 -18.65 23.29
N ALA A 21 1.74 -18.76 22.86
CA ALA A 21 2.24 -17.99 21.71
C ALA A 21 1.74 -18.53 20.35
N ALA A 22 1.45 -19.83 20.24
CA ALA A 22 0.97 -20.44 19.01
C ALA A 22 -0.52 -20.16 18.71
N SER A 23 -1.32 -19.77 19.71
CA SER A 23 -2.74 -19.44 19.51
C SER A 23 -3.00 -17.97 19.17
N TRP A 24 -2.02 -17.09 19.32
CA TRP A 24 -2.17 -15.67 19.00
C TRP A 24 -1.93 -15.36 17.51
N GLY A 25 -1.12 -16.17 16.82
CA GLY A 25 -0.94 -16.05 15.36
C GLY A 25 -2.19 -16.42 14.55
N ALA A 26 -2.94 -17.43 15.01
CA ALA A 26 -4.16 -17.86 14.33
C ALA A 26 -5.36 -16.91 14.56
N CYS A 27 -5.40 -16.19 15.68
CA CYS A 27 -6.44 -15.20 15.96
C CYS A 27 -6.21 -13.85 15.25
N ALA A 28 -4.98 -13.52 14.87
CA ALA A 28 -4.68 -12.31 14.10
C ALA A 28 -5.24 -12.40 12.67
N GLN A 29 -5.13 -13.56 12.01
CA GLN A 29 -5.71 -13.79 10.68
C GLN A 29 -7.24 -13.83 10.68
N LEU A 30 -7.87 -14.21 11.81
CA LEU A 30 -9.33 -14.26 11.93
C LEU A 30 -10.00 -12.88 12.14
N LYS A 31 -9.26 -11.84 12.54
CA LYS A 31 -9.81 -10.48 12.71
C LYS A 31 -9.80 -9.65 11.42
N GLN A 32 -8.86 -9.87 10.52
CA GLN A 32 -8.71 -9.10 9.28
C GLN A 32 -9.88 -9.27 8.29
N ASN A 33 -10.70 -10.31 8.46
CA ASN A 33 -11.84 -10.59 7.60
C ASN A 33 -13.17 -10.10 8.17
N ARG A 34 -13.20 -9.30 9.25
CA ARG A 34 -14.47 -8.73 9.71
C ARG A 34 -14.86 -7.59 8.76
N PRO A 35 -15.96 -7.71 7.99
CA PRO A 35 -16.41 -6.62 7.15
C PRO A 35 -16.71 -5.43 8.06
N SER A 36 -16.08 -4.28 7.79
CA SER A 36 -16.52 -3.04 8.44
C SER A 36 -17.96 -2.76 7.98
N PRO A 37 -18.79 -2.12 8.83
CA PRO A 37 -20.08 -1.63 8.36
C PRO A 37 -19.85 -0.73 7.13
N PRO A 38 -20.79 -0.69 6.17
CA PRO A 38 -20.68 0.22 5.04
C PRO A 38 -20.44 1.63 5.58
N PRO A 39 -19.50 2.39 4.98
CA PRO A 39 -19.24 3.75 5.43
C PRO A 39 -20.53 4.57 5.30
N THR A 40 -20.69 5.57 6.16
CA THR A 40 -21.72 6.60 5.94
C THR A 40 -21.54 7.19 4.53
N PRO A 41 -22.57 7.78 3.92
CA PRO A 41 -22.38 8.46 2.64
C PRO A 41 -21.22 9.47 2.67
N PRO A 42 -20.41 9.57 1.60
CA PRO A 42 -19.31 10.53 1.53
C PRO A 42 -19.84 11.96 1.45
N ILE A 43 -19.02 12.91 1.88
CA ILE A 43 -19.31 14.33 1.84
C ILE A 43 -18.79 14.89 0.51
N GLN A 44 -19.61 15.64 -0.21
CA GLN A 44 -19.14 16.43 -1.35
C GLN A 44 -18.30 17.60 -0.84
N ALA A 45 -17.11 17.77 -1.40
CA ALA A 45 -16.22 18.86 -1.04
C ALA A 45 -16.80 20.22 -1.42
N THR A 46 -16.55 21.24 -0.60
CA THR A 46 -16.82 22.63 -0.98
C THR A 46 -15.89 23.07 -2.13
N PRO A 47 -16.21 24.15 -2.85
CA PRO A 47 -15.32 24.68 -3.89
C PRO A 47 -13.90 24.98 -3.41
N GLU A 48 -13.75 25.49 -2.19
CA GLU A 48 -12.46 25.83 -1.59
C GLU A 48 -11.65 24.55 -1.29
N GLN A 49 -12.31 23.54 -0.73
CA GLN A 49 -11.70 22.24 -0.47
C GLN A 49 -11.26 21.57 -1.78
N ALA A 50 -12.12 21.58 -2.80
CA ALA A 50 -11.80 21.05 -4.13
C ALA A 50 -10.60 21.77 -4.77
N ALA A 51 -10.56 23.10 -4.70
CA ALA A 51 -9.44 23.91 -5.22
C ALA A 51 -8.12 23.62 -4.48
N GLU A 52 -8.18 23.33 -3.17
CA GLU A 52 -7.01 22.90 -2.40
C GLU A 52 -6.48 21.54 -2.90
N ARG A 53 -7.37 20.56 -3.12
CA ARG A 53 -6.98 19.25 -3.68
C ARG A 53 -6.34 19.42 -5.05
N ASP A 54 -6.94 20.20 -5.94
CA ASP A 54 -6.40 20.40 -7.29
C ASP A 54 -5.03 21.12 -7.30
N ARG A 55 -4.75 21.96 -6.28
CA ARG A 55 -3.46 22.66 -6.14
C ARG A 55 -2.32 21.75 -5.69
N GLU A 56 -2.59 20.78 -4.82
CA GLU A 56 -1.55 19.88 -4.30
C GLU A 56 -0.99 18.93 -5.36
N SER A 57 -1.85 18.47 -6.27
CA SER A 57 -1.46 17.64 -7.40
C SER A 57 -2.43 17.93 -8.53
N GLN A 58 -1.90 18.50 -9.61
CA GLN A 58 -2.71 18.83 -10.77
C GLN A 58 -3.40 17.57 -11.28
N PRO A 59 -4.74 17.60 -11.41
CA PRO A 59 -5.44 16.46 -11.93
C PRO A 59 -5.09 16.25 -13.41
N PRO A 60 -5.27 15.03 -13.92
CA PRO A 60 -5.10 14.77 -15.34
C PRO A 60 -6.07 15.63 -16.17
N LYS A 61 -5.55 16.23 -17.25
CA LYS A 61 -6.34 17.08 -18.17
C LYS A 61 -7.38 16.28 -18.97
N VAL A 62 -7.08 15.02 -19.25
CA VAL A 62 -7.96 14.09 -19.97
C VAL A 62 -7.92 12.75 -19.24
N VAL A 63 -9.10 12.23 -18.93
CA VAL A 63 -9.30 10.91 -18.33
C VAL A 63 -10.08 10.07 -19.32
N GLN A 64 -9.50 8.95 -19.74
CA GLN A 64 -10.16 8.04 -20.67
C GLN A 64 -11.32 7.32 -20.00
N VAL A 65 -12.43 7.20 -20.73
CA VAL A 65 -13.58 6.41 -20.30
C VAL A 65 -13.29 4.94 -20.56
N ARG A 66 -13.78 4.07 -19.67
CA ARG A 66 -13.72 2.62 -19.90
C ARG A 66 -14.41 2.24 -21.21
N PRO A 67 -13.86 1.27 -21.95
CA PRO A 67 -14.53 0.74 -23.13
C PRO A 67 -15.92 0.17 -22.78
N ASN A 68 -16.97 0.65 -23.45
CA ASN A 68 -18.34 0.13 -23.28
C ASN A 68 -18.39 -1.37 -23.59
N GLY A 69 -19.12 -2.14 -22.77
CA GLY A 69 -19.38 -3.56 -22.99
C GLY A 69 -18.27 -4.51 -22.50
N SER A 70 -17.24 -4.01 -21.83
CA SER A 70 -16.21 -4.86 -21.24
C SER A 70 -16.60 -5.36 -19.84
N SER A 71 -16.33 -6.63 -19.54
CA SER A 71 -16.53 -7.18 -18.19
C SER A 71 -15.60 -6.48 -17.21
N GLN A 72 -16.13 -5.91 -16.13
CA GLN A 72 -15.32 -5.33 -15.05
C GLN A 72 -14.42 -6.41 -14.48
N GLN A 73 -13.10 -6.22 -14.52
CA GLN A 73 -12.16 -7.14 -13.89
C GLN A 73 -11.69 -6.56 -12.57
N GLN A 74 -11.67 -7.42 -11.54
CA GLN A 74 -11.14 -7.03 -10.24
C GLN A 74 -9.62 -7.20 -10.23
N CYS A 75 -8.94 -6.19 -9.72
CA CYS A 75 -7.52 -6.22 -9.46
C CYS A 75 -7.29 -6.01 -7.95
N LEU A 76 -6.74 -7.03 -7.30
CA LEU A 76 -6.30 -6.95 -5.91
C LEU A 76 -4.90 -6.35 -5.88
N VAL A 77 -4.74 -5.23 -5.18
CA VAL A 77 -3.45 -4.62 -4.88
C VAL A 77 -3.13 -4.90 -3.43
N ASN A 78 -2.22 -5.85 -3.18
CA ASN A 78 -1.73 -6.25 -1.85
C ASN A 78 -0.22 -5.99 -1.68
N PHE A 79 0.38 -5.17 -2.55
CA PHE A 79 1.77 -4.70 -2.45
C PHE A 79 2.87 -5.78 -2.54
N ASP A 80 2.49 -7.02 -2.82
CA ASP A 80 3.36 -8.20 -2.96
C ASP A 80 3.65 -8.59 -4.41
N ASP A 81 3.11 -7.84 -5.38
CA ASP A 81 3.27 -8.15 -6.80
C ASP A 81 4.74 -8.02 -7.22
N GLU A 82 5.38 -9.17 -7.47
CA GLU A 82 6.80 -9.23 -7.84
C GLU A 82 7.09 -8.40 -9.10
N GLY A 83 6.16 -8.37 -10.05
CA GLY A 83 6.25 -7.53 -11.24
C GLY A 83 6.31 -6.04 -10.89
N ALA A 84 5.42 -5.56 -10.03
CA ALA A 84 5.38 -4.18 -9.57
C ALA A 84 6.66 -3.82 -8.81
N LEU A 85 7.05 -4.69 -7.88
CA LEU A 85 8.21 -4.53 -7.03
C LEU A 85 9.50 -4.42 -7.86
N THR A 86 9.75 -5.37 -8.77
CA THR A 86 10.94 -5.38 -9.64
C THR A 86 11.06 -4.16 -10.55
N HIS A 87 9.97 -3.41 -10.76
CA HIS A 87 9.95 -2.16 -11.53
C HIS A 87 10.19 -0.90 -10.69
N ILE A 88 10.60 -1.02 -9.43
CA ILE A 88 10.97 0.11 -8.57
C ILE A 88 12.50 0.23 -8.53
N TYR A 89 13.01 1.47 -8.54
CA TYR A 89 14.43 1.75 -8.36
C TYR A 89 14.95 1.12 -7.07
N ALA A 90 16.14 0.51 -7.16
CA ALA A 90 16.73 -0.30 -6.10
C ALA A 90 15.78 -1.37 -5.55
N GLN A 91 14.75 -1.76 -6.31
CA GLN A 91 13.84 -2.83 -5.94
C GLN A 91 13.31 -2.66 -4.51
N ALA A 92 12.91 -1.45 -4.09
CA ALA A 92 12.40 -1.17 -2.74
C ALA A 92 13.09 -1.92 -1.56
N ARG A 93 14.43 -2.09 -1.63
CA ARG A 93 15.20 -2.96 -0.72
C ARG A 93 15.04 -2.60 0.74
N SER A 94 15.12 -1.31 1.04
CA SER A 94 15.06 -0.76 2.40
C SER A 94 13.63 -0.34 2.79
N THR A 95 12.62 -1.09 2.32
CA THR A 95 11.18 -0.74 2.33
C THR A 95 10.78 0.50 1.54
N LEU A 96 11.73 1.32 1.08
CA LEU A 96 11.41 2.58 0.43
C LEU A 96 10.98 2.34 -1.03
N ALA A 97 9.72 2.63 -1.35
CA ALA A 97 9.28 2.74 -2.72
C ALA A 97 9.59 4.15 -3.23
N PHE A 98 10.72 4.28 -3.93
CA PHE A 98 11.11 5.56 -4.53
C PHE A 98 10.38 5.82 -5.84
N LYS A 99 10.11 7.10 -6.11
CA LYS A 99 9.70 7.52 -7.45
C LYS A 99 10.79 7.11 -8.46
N THR A 100 10.39 6.29 -9.41
CA THR A 100 11.24 5.55 -10.33
C THR A 100 10.98 6.01 -11.76
N GLY A 101 12.05 6.07 -12.56
CA GLY A 101 11.99 6.23 -14.00
C GLY A 101 12.94 5.25 -14.68
N LYS A 102 13.00 5.32 -16.01
CA LYS A 102 13.95 4.55 -16.81
C LYS A 102 14.89 5.48 -17.56
N SER A 103 16.19 5.19 -17.51
CA SER A 103 17.17 5.82 -18.37
C SER A 103 16.87 5.53 -19.85
N PRO A 104 17.52 6.23 -20.80
CA PRO A 104 17.43 5.88 -22.23
C PRO A 104 17.88 4.45 -22.54
N SER A 105 18.75 3.86 -21.71
CA SER A 105 19.18 2.45 -21.81
C SER A 105 18.21 1.46 -21.17
N GLY A 106 17.08 1.92 -20.62
CA GLY A 106 16.06 1.10 -19.97
C GLY A 106 16.37 0.70 -18.53
N GLN A 107 17.46 1.18 -17.95
CA GLN A 107 17.82 0.89 -16.56
C GLN A 107 16.95 1.71 -15.60
N LEU A 108 16.54 1.09 -14.49
CA LEU A 108 15.78 1.78 -13.44
C LEU A 108 16.68 2.81 -12.74
N GLN A 109 16.13 4.01 -12.53
CA GLN A 109 16.78 5.11 -11.84
C GLN A 109 15.77 5.84 -10.96
N ILE A 110 16.25 6.59 -9.96
CA ILE A 110 15.39 7.56 -9.28
C ILE A 110 14.86 8.53 -10.33
N CYS A 111 13.54 8.74 -10.33
CA CYS A 111 12.89 9.61 -11.29
C CYS A 111 13.38 11.06 -11.14
N ASP A 112 13.99 11.56 -12.20
CA ASP A 112 14.12 12.98 -12.53
C ASP A 112 13.09 13.35 -13.63
N PRO A 113 12.01 14.10 -13.32
CA PRO A 113 11.00 14.48 -14.32
C PRO A 113 11.54 15.36 -15.46
N SER A 114 12.74 15.95 -15.32
CA SER A 114 13.38 16.70 -16.41
C SER A 114 14.07 15.79 -17.42
N LYS A 115 14.32 14.52 -17.07
CA LYS A 115 15.04 13.54 -17.89
C LYS A 115 14.19 12.33 -18.29
N HIS A 116 13.19 11.99 -17.48
CA HIS A 116 12.33 10.85 -17.71
C HIS A 116 10.96 11.29 -18.20
N SER A 117 10.47 10.63 -19.26
CA SER A 117 9.13 10.85 -19.82
C SER A 117 8.02 10.15 -19.03
N ASP A 118 8.36 9.15 -18.22
CA ASP A 118 7.44 8.39 -17.37
C ASP A 118 8.07 8.17 -16.01
N CYS A 119 7.31 8.47 -14.96
CA CYS A 119 7.73 8.32 -13.58
C CYS A 119 6.59 7.75 -12.74
N TRP A 120 6.92 6.80 -11.86
CA TRP A 120 5.97 6.12 -10.99
C TRP A 120 6.64 5.73 -9.68
N THR A 121 5.90 5.68 -8.58
CA THR A 121 6.42 5.13 -7.31
C THR A 121 6.11 3.64 -7.17
N TYR A 122 4.87 3.23 -7.42
CA TYR A 122 4.47 1.83 -7.50
C TYR A 122 3.45 1.66 -8.63
N ARG A 123 3.62 0.61 -9.43
CA ARG A 123 2.77 0.33 -10.58
C ARG A 123 2.54 -1.17 -10.70
N GLN A 124 1.33 -1.61 -10.42
CA GLN A 124 0.94 -3.01 -10.55
C GLN A 124 0.16 -3.23 -11.84
N ARG A 125 0.59 -4.23 -12.61
CA ARG A 125 -0.10 -4.65 -13.82
C ARG A 125 -1.36 -5.40 -13.44
N CYS A 126 -2.50 -4.84 -13.83
CA CYS A 126 -3.77 -5.54 -13.85
C CYS A 126 -4.03 -6.07 -15.27
N PRO A 127 -5.02 -6.95 -15.48
CA PRO A 127 -5.22 -7.56 -16.79
C PRO A 127 -5.38 -6.57 -17.95
N ARG A 128 -5.98 -5.39 -17.72
CA ARG A 128 -6.28 -4.41 -18.79
C ARG A 128 -5.78 -3.00 -18.49
N SER A 129 -5.25 -2.77 -17.30
CA SER A 129 -4.77 -1.48 -16.85
C SER A 129 -3.53 -1.62 -15.97
N ASP A 130 -2.93 -0.50 -15.61
CA ASP A 130 -1.98 -0.43 -14.52
C ASP A 130 -2.60 0.37 -13.37
N VAL A 131 -2.56 -0.17 -12.15
CA VAL A 131 -2.90 0.57 -10.94
C VAL A 131 -1.63 1.23 -10.43
N ASN A 132 -1.66 2.55 -10.32
CA ASN A 132 -0.53 3.38 -9.94
C ASN A 132 -0.77 3.97 -8.56
N LEU A 133 0.26 3.93 -7.72
CA LEU A 133 0.30 4.60 -6.44
C LEU A 133 1.50 5.53 -6.41
N ASP A 134 1.26 6.80 -6.07
CA ASP A 134 2.26 7.85 -6.01
C ASP A 134 2.10 8.70 -4.75
N THR A 135 3.21 9.23 -4.25
CA THR A 135 3.17 10.25 -3.19
C THR A 135 2.90 11.64 -3.75
N ILE A 136 2.14 12.45 -3.02
CA ILE A 136 2.05 13.90 -3.28
C ILE A 136 2.98 14.64 -2.29
N GLY A 137 3.90 15.43 -2.84
CA GLY A 137 4.84 16.23 -2.05
C GLY A 137 6.00 15.47 -1.38
N HIS A 138 6.04 14.14 -1.47
CA HIS A 138 7.13 13.32 -0.94
C HIS A 138 7.82 12.53 -2.04
N THR A 139 9.03 12.02 -1.76
CA THR A 139 9.85 11.26 -2.71
C THR A 139 9.58 9.76 -2.71
N HIS A 140 9.00 9.24 -1.63
CA HIS A 140 8.74 7.81 -1.41
C HIS A 140 7.64 7.58 -0.37
N PHE A 141 7.05 6.39 -0.38
CA PHE A 141 6.35 5.79 0.76
C PHE A 141 7.02 4.46 1.13
N HIS A 142 6.57 3.82 2.20
CA HIS A 142 7.14 2.56 2.67
C HIS A 142 6.29 1.36 2.21
N LEU A 143 6.98 0.31 1.76
CA LEU A 143 6.49 -1.03 1.48
C LEU A 143 7.11 -1.96 2.51
N SER A 144 6.45 -2.02 3.67
CA SER A 144 6.87 -2.76 4.84
C SER A 144 6.35 -4.18 4.79
N MET A 145 7.07 -5.13 5.40
CA MET A 145 6.48 -6.44 5.67
C MET A 145 5.45 -6.30 6.80
N GLU A 146 4.31 -6.96 6.70
CA GLU A 146 3.27 -6.89 7.74
C GLU A 146 3.80 -7.33 9.12
N THR A 147 4.77 -8.25 9.14
CA THR A 147 5.39 -8.74 10.38
C THR A 147 6.52 -7.84 10.92
N GLY A 148 6.86 -6.75 10.24
CA GLY A 148 7.87 -5.76 10.67
C GLY A 148 9.34 -6.21 10.61
N ILE A 149 9.66 -7.33 9.93
CA ILE A 149 11.04 -7.81 9.80
C ILE A 149 11.55 -7.43 8.41
N GLU A 150 12.31 -6.35 8.37
CA GLU A 150 12.68 -5.66 7.14
C GLU A 150 14.19 -5.67 6.98
N CYS A 151 14.65 -5.78 5.73
CA CYS A 151 16.07 -5.61 5.47
C CYS A 151 16.43 -4.13 5.40
N TYR A 152 16.98 -3.58 6.49
CA TYR A 152 17.53 -2.21 6.54
C TYR A 152 19.00 -2.15 6.10
N THR A 153 19.43 -3.00 5.17
CA THR A 153 20.75 -2.80 4.58
C THR A 153 20.65 -1.61 3.64
N LEU A 154 21.51 -0.60 3.83
CA LEU A 154 21.78 0.41 2.81
C LEU A 154 22.05 -0.31 1.47
N PRO A 155 21.76 0.30 0.32
CA PRO A 155 22.03 -0.32 -0.98
C PRO A 155 23.49 -0.79 -1.00
N ASP A 156 23.72 -2.10 -1.00
CA ASP A 156 25.07 -2.63 -1.13
C ASP A 156 25.51 -2.36 -2.58
N PRO A 157 26.54 -1.53 -2.82
CA PRO A 157 27.00 -1.24 -4.17
C PRO A 157 27.48 -2.50 -4.93
N GLY A 158 27.80 -3.58 -4.21
CA GLY A 158 28.40 -4.80 -4.76
C GLY A 158 27.45 -5.78 -5.45
N ASP A 159 26.13 -5.67 -5.28
CA ASP A 159 25.15 -6.61 -5.87
C ASP A 159 24.35 -6.02 -7.07
N GLY A 160 24.64 -4.78 -7.44
CA GLY A 160 23.91 -4.03 -8.47
C GLY A 160 22.42 -3.85 -8.11
N MET A 161 21.52 -4.29 -8.99
CA MET A 161 20.08 -4.32 -8.71
C MET A 161 19.62 -5.62 -8.03
N GLY A 162 20.44 -6.69 -7.98
CA GLY A 162 20.22 -7.92 -7.19
C GLY A 162 18.83 -8.58 -7.28
N ARG A 163 18.55 -9.57 -6.40
CA ARG A 163 17.18 -10.12 -6.16
C ARG A 163 16.33 -9.25 -5.21
N GLY A 164 16.91 -8.14 -4.76
CA GLY A 164 16.31 -6.88 -4.29
C GLY A 164 15.16 -6.85 -3.30
N PHE A 165 14.63 -7.94 -2.76
CA PHE A 165 13.60 -7.85 -1.73
C PHE A 165 13.73 -9.04 -0.79
N GLY A 166 13.65 -8.78 0.52
CA GLY A 166 13.88 -9.83 1.49
C GLY A 166 13.64 -9.44 2.93
N LYS A 167 13.79 -10.44 3.78
CA LYS A 167 13.72 -10.32 5.24
C LYS A 167 15.14 -10.35 5.79
N LEU A 168 15.38 -9.58 6.84
CA LEU A 168 16.63 -9.68 7.59
C LEU A 168 16.68 -11.01 8.34
N VAL A 169 17.59 -11.89 7.95
CA VAL A 169 17.89 -13.17 8.61
C VAL A 169 19.40 -13.22 8.81
N ASP A 170 19.85 -13.36 10.06
CA ASP A 170 21.27 -13.40 10.43
C ASP A 170 22.11 -12.28 9.79
N PHE A 171 21.59 -11.04 9.84
CA PHE A 171 22.19 -9.83 9.25
C PHE A 171 22.35 -9.84 7.72
N LYS A 172 21.65 -10.72 7.01
CA LYS A 172 21.61 -10.79 5.55
C LYS A 172 20.19 -10.58 5.04
N CYS A 173 20.04 -9.88 3.90
CA CYS A 173 18.78 -9.90 3.17
C CYS A 173 18.61 -11.27 2.53
N THR A 174 17.60 -12.00 2.98
CA THR A 174 17.26 -13.31 2.41
C THR A 174 15.94 -13.19 1.65
N GLU A 175 15.87 -13.83 0.50
CA GLU A 175 14.63 -13.97 -0.28
C GLU A 175 13.51 -14.52 0.63
N VAL A 176 12.29 -14.01 0.46
CA VAL A 176 11.13 -14.42 1.26
C VAL A 176 10.13 -15.18 0.41
N ASP A 177 9.40 -16.09 1.07
CA ASP A 177 8.19 -16.68 0.51
C ASP A 177 7.09 -15.60 0.53
N TRP A 178 6.92 -14.91 -0.60
CA TRP A 178 5.97 -13.79 -0.77
C TRP A 178 4.53 -14.16 -0.38
N PRO A 179 3.98 -15.31 -0.80
CA PRO A 179 2.69 -15.80 -0.30
C PRO A 179 2.56 -15.87 1.23
N LYS A 180 3.67 -15.98 1.97
CA LYS A 180 3.70 -16.08 3.43
C LYS A 180 4.19 -14.83 4.14
N THR A 181 4.62 -13.82 3.39
CA THR A 181 5.25 -12.60 3.94
C THR A 181 4.65 -11.37 3.28
N PRO A 182 3.36 -11.10 3.53
CA PRO A 182 2.66 -10.02 2.85
C PRO A 182 3.22 -8.65 3.22
N ARG A 183 3.10 -7.72 2.27
CA ARG A 183 3.51 -6.34 2.39
C ARG A 183 2.33 -5.43 2.58
N VAL A 184 2.65 -4.30 3.17
CA VAL A 184 1.71 -3.24 3.47
C VAL A 184 2.30 -1.92 3.00
N LEU A 185 1.44 -1.04 2.51
CA LEU A 185 1.83 0.34 2.29
C LEU A 185 1.76 1.07 3.62
N SER A 186 2.88 1.67 4.03
CA SER A 186 2.94 2.59 5.16
C SER A 186 3.35 3.98 4.68
N SER A 187 2.66 5.00 5.17
CA SER A 187 3.06 6.38 4.92
C SER A 187 4.29 6.76 5.72
N HIS A 188 4.93 7.87 5.36
CA HIS A 188 5.99 8.49 6.14
C HIS A 188 5.44 9.06 7.46
N ASP A 189 4.28 9.72 7.38
CA ASP A 189 3.52 10.24 8.53
C ASP A 189 2.03 10.40 8.15
N GLN A 190 1.21 10.93 9.06
CA GLN A 190 -0.23 11.13 8.81
C GLN A 190 -0.54 12.22 7.78
N ASN A 191 0.40 13.11 7.48
CA ASN A 191 0.20 14.22 6.54
C ASN A 191 0.51 13.81 5.10
N GLN A 192 1.32 12.77 4.91
CA GLN A 192 1.66 12.29 3.59
C GLN A 192 0.42 11.79 2.84
N TRP A 193 0.17 12.41 1.69
CA TRP A 193 -0.82 11.91 0.73
C TRP A 193 -0.25 10.82 -0.15
N VAL A 194 -0.98 9.72 -0.29
CA VAL A 194 -0.81 8.75 -1.37
C VAL A 194 -1.99 8.86 -2.33
N LYS A 195 -1.66 9.04 -3.60
CA LYS A 195 -2.58 9.11 -4.73
C LYS A 195 -2.64 7.75 -5.41
N ILE A 196 -3.86 7.27 -5.66
CA ILE A 196 -4.16 6.05 -6.40
C ILE A 196 -4.88 6.46 -7.68
N TRP A 197 -4.41 5.96 -8.81
CA TRP A 197 -5.01 6.21 -10.12
C TRP A 197 -4.76 5.04 -11.07
N VAL A 198 -5.61 4.91 -12.08
CA VAL A 198 -5.51 3.81 -13.06
C VAL A 198 -5.10 4.38 -14.42
N SER A 199 -4.24 3.64 -15.13
CA SER A 199 -3.77 4.03 -16.46
C SER A 199 -3.88 2.90 -17.48
N HIS A 200 -4.00 3.27 -18.74
CA HIS A 200 -3.95 2.32 -19.83
C HIS A 200 -2.52 1.76 -19.99
N ILE A 201 -2.43 0.46 -20.24
CA ILE A 201 -1.16 -0.28 -20.29
C ILE A 201 -0.18 0.28 -21.33
N GLU A 202 -0.69 0.63 -22.50
CA GLU A 202 0.13 0.97 -23.66
C GLU A 202 0.63 2.41 -23.64
N ASN A 203 -0.28 3.36 -23.45
CA ASN A 203 -0.02 4.79 -23.61
C ASN A 203 0.05 5.53 -22.26
N ARG A 204 -0.13 4.84 -21.14
CA ARG A 204 -0.09 5.39 -19.77
C ARG A 204 -1.12 6.48 -19.49
N ALA A 205 -2.11 6.67 -20.38
CA ALA A 205 -3.13 7.67 -20.19
C ALA A 205 -3.99 7.31 -18.96
N PRO A 206 -4.29 8.28 -18.08
CA PRO A 206 -5.21 8.08 -16.97
C PRO A 206 -6.59 7.65 -17.45
N MET A 207 -7.22 6.72 -16.74
CA MET A 207 -8.56 6.22 -17.03
C MET A 207 -9.44 6.24 -15.79
N SER A 208 -10.76 6.26 -15.99
CA SER A 208 -11.70 6.16 -14.87
C SER A 208 -11.84 4.72 -14.38
N PHE A 209 -11.98 4.54 -13.07
CA PHE A 209 -12.04 3.24 -12.42
C PHE A 209 -13.06 3.23 -11.29
N ASP A 210 -13.38 2.05 -10.78
CA ASP A 210 -14.13 1.87 -9.54
C ASP A 210 -13.19 1.35 -8.45
N MET A 211 -13.44 1.72 -7.21
CA MET A 211 -12.78 1.13 -6.05
C MET A 211 -13.81 0.37 -5.22
N ASP A 212 -13.56 -0.92 -5.03
CA ASP A 212 -14.46 -1.81 -4.32
C ASP A 212 -14.23 -1.76 -2.82
N SER A 213 -12.98 -1.82 -2.40
CA SER A 213 -12.62 -1.86 -0.99
C SER A 213 -11.21 -1.38 -0.71
N ILE A 214 -10.98 -1.05 0.55
CA ILE A 214 -9.67 -0.73 1.12
C ILE A 214 -9.54 -1.38 2.50
N ALA A 215 -8.41 -2.06 2.76
CA ALA A 215 -8.06 -2.57 4.07
C ALA A 215 -7.20 -1.54 4.80
N VAL A 216 -7.75 -0.92 5.85
CA VAL A 216 -7.04 0.00 6.74
C VAL A 216 -6.56 -0.81 7.93
N LEU A 217 -5.25 -0.99 8.05
CA LEU A 217 -4.66 -1.75 9.15
C LEU A 217 -4.77 -0.98 10.48
N PRO A 218 -4.45 -1.60 11.62
CA PRO A 218 -4.59 -0.98 12.93
C PRO A 218 -3.85 0.35 13.14
N ASP A 219 -4.07 0.94 14.31
CA ASP A 219 -3.41 2.12 14.89
C ASP A 219 -3.82 3.49 14.33
N THR A 220 -3.94 3.65 13.01
CA THR A 220 -4.19 4.97 12.41
C THR A 220 -5.31 4.95 11.39
N SER A 221 -6.44 5.61 11.71
CA SER A 221 -7.53 5.87 10.76
C SER A 221 -7.06 6.74 9.59
N ILE A 222 -7.70 6.61 8.43
CA ILE A 222 -7.39 7.40 7.25
C ILE A 222 -8.51 8.38 6.89
N GLN A 223 -8.14 9.47 6.22
CA GLN A 223 -9.04 10.26 5.40
C GLN A 223 -8.94 9.74 3.96
N LEU A 224 -10.08 9.56 3.28
CA LEU A 224 -10.11 9.12 1.87
C LEU A 224 -10.89 10.11 1.03
N TRP A 225 -10.23 10.66 0.01
CA TRP A 225 -10.80 11.53 -1.01
C TRP A 225 -10.87 10.82 -2.34
N PHE A 226 -11.85 11.15 -3.15
CA PHE A 226 -11.92 10.67 -4.53
C PHE A 226 -12.53 11.73 -5.44
N ARG A 227 -12.07 11.73 -6.69
CA ARG A 227 -12.52 12.66 -7.71
C ARG A 227 -13.35 11.93 -8.74
N LYS A 228 -14.62 12.31 -8.86
CA LYS A 228 -15.53 11.79 -9.89
C LYS A 228 -15.11 12.27 -11.27
N ARG A 229 -15.60 11.59 -12.31
CA ARG A 229 -15.32 11.94 -13.72
C ARG A 229 -15.78 13.36 -14.08
N ASP A 230 -16.86 13.84 -13.46
CA ASP A 230 -17.36 15.21 -13.64
C ASP A 230 -16.47 16.29 -12.99
N GLY A 231 -15.37 15.89 -12.32
CA GLY A 231 -14.43 16.77 -11.66
C GLY A 231 -14.76 17.08 -10.21
N THR A 232 -15.91 16.63 -9.70
CA THR A 232 -16.31 16.86 -8.31
C THR A 232 -15.48 16.02 -7.35
N TRP A 233 -15.10 16.63 -6.23
CA TRP A 233 -14.38 15.96 -5.14
C TRP A 233 -15.35 15.54 -4.04
N TRP A 234 -15.12 14.34 -3.51
CA TRP A 234 -15.90 13.76 -2.43
C TRP A 234 -14.95 13.07 -1.46
N PHE A 235 -15.34 12.96 -0.19
CA PHE A 235 -14.46 12.36 0.80
C PHE A 235 -15.17 11.79 2.02
N TRP A 236 -14.46 10.90 2.70
CA TRP A 236 -14.72 10.54 4.09
C TRP A 236 -13.67 11.19 4.98
N PRO A 237 -14.08 11.97 6.00
CA PRO A 237 -13.13 12.57 6.93
C PRO A 237 -12.38 11.52 7.75
N GLU A 238 -13.03 10.38 8.01
CA GLU A 238 -12.44 9.27 8.76
C GLU A 238 -13.01 7.92 8.30
N LEU A 239 -12.13 7.04 7.84
CA LEU A 239 -12.33 5.60 7.77
C LEU A 239 -11.49 4.99 8.89
N LYS A 240 -12.14 4.35 9.86
CA LYS A 240 -11.46 3.82 11.05
C LYS A 240 -10.47 2.72 10.68
N ALA A 241 -9.36 2.70 11.42
CA ALA A 241 -8.38 1.62 11.40
C ALA A 241 -8.99 0.26 11.79
N ASP A 242 -8.23 -0.80 11.55
CA ASP A 242 -8.60 -2.20 11.85
C ASP A 242 -9.88 -2.63 11.12
N GLY A 243 -9.94 -2.37 9.82
CA GLY A 243 -11.16 -2.61 9.04
C GLY A 243 -10.97 -2.75 7.53
N MET A 244 -11.80 -3.58 6.93
CA MET A 244 -12.00 -3.66 5.48
C MET A 244 -13.25 -2.87 5.11
N TRP A 245 -13.07 -1.73 4.45
CA TRP A 245 -14.15 -0.83 4.06
C TRP A 245 -14.64 -1.15 2.66
N SER A 246 -15.94 -1.40 2.51
CA SER A 246 -16.60 -1.48 1.20
C SER A 246 -16.90 -0.08 0.67
N LEU A 247 -16.37 0.25 -0.50
CA LEU A 247 -16.49 1.54 -1.16
C LEU A 247 -17.32 1.48 -2.44
N ARG A 248 -17.73 0.26 -2.84
CA ARG A 248 -18.38 -0.08 -4.12
C ARG A 248 -19.56 0.81 -4.48
N GLU A 249 -20.36 1.25 -3.51
CA GLU A 249 -21.57 2.03 -3.79
C GLU A 249 -21.26 3.51 -4.12
N HIS A 250 -20.08 4.00 -3.74
CA HIS A 250 -19.76 5.43 -3.77
C HIS A 250 -18.55 5.75 -4.66
N VAL A 251 -17.48 4.96 -4.61
CA VAL A 251 -16.25 5.18 -5.38
C VAL A 251 -16.39 4.50 -6.74
N ARG A 252 -17.34 5.03 -7.51
CA ARG A 252 -17.64 4.61 -8.87
C ARG A 252 -17.24 5.68 -9.86
N ASP A 253 -16.64 5.24 -10.96
CA ASP A 253 -16.26 6.10 -12.08
C ASP A 253 -15.46 7.32 -11.63
N VAL A 254 -14.39 7.04 -10.90
CA VAL A 254 -13.48 8.04 -10.36
C VAL A 254 -12.23 8.10 -11.22
N SER A 255 -11.62 9.28 -11.28
CA SER A 255 -10.33 9.50 -11.94
C SER A 255 -9.16 9.31 -10.99
N GLU A 256 -9.41 9.44 -9.69
CA GLU A 256 -8.36 9.49 -8.68
C GLU A 256 -8.93 9.23 -7.29
N VAL A 257 -8.15 8.55 -6.45
CA VAL A 257 -8.36 8.43 -5.00
C VAL A 257 -7.12 8.97 -4.29
N ARG A 258 -7.29 9.69 -3.16
CA ARG A 258 -6.20 10.13 -2.30
C ARG A 258 -6.45 9.69 -0.87
N ILE A 259 -5.41 9.21 -0.22
CA ILE A 259 -5.44 8.79 1.17
C ILE A 259 -4.39 9.54 1.97
N ARG A 260 -4.73 9.92 3.20
CA ARG A 260 -3.79 10.37 4.24
C ARG A 260 -4.30 9.93 5.61
N GLY A 261 -3.58 10.20 6.70
CA GLY A 261 -4.09 9.98 8.05
C GLY A 261 -5.27 10.91 8.37
N ALA A 262 -6.28 10.40 9.09
CA ALA A 262 -7.47 11.18 9.47
C ALA A 262 -7.15 12.34 10.42
N LYS A 263 -6.03 12.26 11.15
CA LYS A 263 -5.60 13.25 12.15
C LYS A 263 -4.23 13.81 11.77
N SER A 264 -4.23 14.79 10.86
CA SER A 264 -3.03 15.51 10.44
C SER A 264 -2.23 16.06 11.64
N GLY A 265 -0.89 16.03 11.55
CA GLY A 265 0.02 16.57 12.57
C GLY A 265 0.56 15.55 13.57
N ARG A 266 0.19 14.27 13.47
CA ARG A 266 0.84 13.18 14.21
C ARG A 266 2.02 12.61 13.43
N THR A 267 3.08 12.22 14.14
CA THR A 267 4.30 11.63 13.58
C THR A 267 4.16 10.15 13.24
N SER A 268 3.02 9.51 13.52
CA SER A 268 2.80 8.11 13.18
C SER A 268 2.39 7.96 11.71
N SER A 269 2.68 6.80 11.12
CA SER A 269 2.19 6.42 9.81
C SER A 269 0.74 5.96 9.84
N TYR A 270 0.07 6.01 8.70
CA TYR A 270 -1.09 5.15 8.41
C TYR A 270 -0.67 3.98 7.53
N VAL A 271 -1.38 2.87 7.66
CA VAL A 271 -1.01 1.61 7.01
C VAL A 271 -2.19 1.03 6.25
N ILE A 272 -1.97 0.70 4.99
CA ILE A 272 -2.94 0.07 4.09
C ILE A 272 -2.47 -1.35 3.77
N GLY A 273 -3.33 -2.32 4.02
CA GLY A 273 -3.04 -3.73 3.73
C GLY A 273 -3.30 -4.07 2.26
N SER A 274 -4.45 -3.63 1.73
CA SER A 274 -4.82 -3.92 0.35
C SER A 274 -5.88 -2.99 -0.19
N LEU A 275 -6.02 -2.97 -1.51
CA LEU A 275 -7.05 -2.28 -2.28
C LEU A 275 -7.69 -3.26 -3.26
N VAL A 276 -8.97 -3.09 -3.57
CA VAL A 276 -9.60 -3.77 -4.71
C VAL A 276 -10.09 -2.74 -5.70
N ILE A 277 -9.55 -2.79 -6.92
CA ILE A 277 -9.87 -1.88 -8.02
C ILE A 277 -10.64 -2.64 -9.10
N ARG A 278 -11.59 -1.97 -9.75
CA ARG A 278 -12.25 -2.47 -10.96
C ARG A 278 -12.06 -1.52 -12.13
N ASP A 279 -11.47 -2.04 -13.19
CA ASP A 279 -11.23 -1.36 -14.46
C ASP A 279 -12.32 -1.65 -15.52
#